data_AF-A0A443SK00-F1
#
_entry.id   AF-A0A443SK00-F1
#
_cell.length_a   1.000
_cell.length_b   1.000
_cell.length_c   1.000
_cell.angle_alpha   90.00
_cell.angle_beta   90.00
_cell.angle_gamma   90.00
#
_symmetry.space_group_name_H-M   'P 1'
#
loop_
_entity.id
_entity.type
_entity.pdbx_description
1 polymer ?
#
loop_
_entity_poly.entity_id
_entity_poly.type
_entity_poly.pdbx_seq_one_letter_code
_entity_poly.pdbx_strand_id
1 'polypeptide(L)'
;MAVIHSEEENKFVASIVPAGTWTYLGGKTTGATEKEFEWSDGSAADYHNWEPTELKPNQAIVIREDGKWSNSELPDTRPVLCQQSLQKCVPEAEARIKKTETVVNSLEGGISRILKHFSTNQKSLKVEVTNINTKLNSTEENIDALHESSFGLQKQIDIIVSYLSRFSHALQELAGVESK
;
A
#
# COMPACT_ATOMS: atom_id res chain seq x y z
N MET A 1 -29.00 2.60 33.96
CA MET A 1 -28.06 1.70 34.67
C MET A 1 -26.97 1.30 33.69
N ALA A 2 -25.80 0.86 34.16
CA ALA A 2 -24.65 0.55 33.33
C ALA A 2 -24.84 -0.77 32.56
N VAL A 3 -24.48 -0.78 31.27
CA VAL A 3 -24.42 -1.99 30.43
C VAL A 3 -22.97 -2.24 30.04
N ILE A 4 -22.64 -3.45 29.59
CA ILE A 4 -21.27 -3.85 29.29
C ILE A 4 -21.23 -4.61 27.97
N HIS A 5 -20.41 -4.15 27.03
CA HIS A 5 -20.24 -4.71 25.69
C HIS A 5 -18.81 -5.15 25.38
N SER A 6 -17.88 -5.00 26.31
CA SER A 6 -16.48 -5.37 26.10
C SER A 6 -15.77 -5.78 27.39
N GLU A 7 -14.66 -6.48 27.23
CA GLU A 7 -13.79 -6.86 28.35
C GLU A 7 -13.18 -5.63 29.03
N GLU A 8 -12.84 -4.60 28.24
CA GLU A 8 -12.30 -3.33 28.73
C GLU A 8 -13.30 -2.59 29.60
N GLU A 9 -14.56 -2.47 29.15
CA GLU A 9 -15.64 -1.90 29.96
C GLU A 9 -15.87 -2.72 31.23
N ASN A 10 -15.88 -4.05 31.13
CA ASN A 10 -16.06 -4.92 32.30
C ASN A 10 -14.98 -4.70 33.36
N LYS A 11 -13.70 -4.62 32.95
CA LYS A 11 -12.58 -4.35 33.85
C LYS A 11 -12.69 -2.97 34.50
N PHE A 12 -13.07 -1.95 33.72
CA PHE A 12 -13.26 -0.60 34.24
C PHE A 12 -14.39 -0.55 35.27
N VAL A 13 -15.55 -1.12 34.94
CA VAL A 13 -16.71 -1.21 35.84
C VAL A 13 -16.33 -1.97 37.11
N ALA A 14 -15.64 -3.11 37.00
CA ALA A 14 -15.16 -3.87 38.16
C ALA A 14 -14.25 -3.03 39.08
N SER A 15 -13.39 -2.17 38.51
CA SER A 15 -12.46 -1.33 39.29
C SER A 15 -13.12 -0.25 40.13
N ILE A 16 -14.39 0.10 39.82
CA ILE A 16 -15.17 1.11 40.55
C ILE A 16 -16.27 0.50 41.43
N VAL A 17 -16.46 -0.83 41.37
CA VAL A 17 -17.38 -1.55 42.27
C VAL A 17 -16.80 -1.53 43.69
N PRO A 18 -17.60 -1.19 44.72
CA PRO A 18 -17.15 -1.27 46.11
C PRO A 18 -16.76 -2.70 46.49
N ALA A 19 -15.57 -2.87 47.05
CA ALA A 19 -15.05 -4.18 47.43
C ALA A 19 -16.00 -4.93 48.40
N GLY A 20 -16.16 -6.24 48.18
CA GLY A 20 -16.97 -7.10 49.03
C GLY A 20 -18.48 -6.91 48.87
N THR A 21 -18.93 -6.22 47.82
CA THR A 21 -20.34 -5.95 47.56
C THR A 21 -20.71 -6.24 46.11
N TRP A 22 -21.89 -6.84 45.93
CA TRP A 22 -22.51 -6.99 44.62
C TRP A 22 -23.28 -5.73 44.23
N THR A 23 -23.10 -5.28 43.00
CA THR A 23 -23.65 -4.02 42.48
C THR A 23 -24.49 -4.27 41.25
N TYR A 24 -25.68 -3.66 41.17
CA TYR A 24 -26.59 -3.84 40.03
C TYR A 24 -26.05 -3.24 38.73
N LEU A 25 -26.15 -4.04 37.68
CA LEU A 25 -26.03 -3.63 36.29
C LEU A 25 -27.42 -3.40 35.68
N GLY A 26 -27.44 -2.76 34.52
CA GLY A 26 -28.64 -2.42 33.78
C GLY A 26 -29.16 -3.53 32.91
N GLY A 27 -29.31 -4.75 33.43
CA GLY A 27 -29.84 -5.88 32.67
C GLY A 27 -30.57 -6.89 33.54
N LYS A 28 -31.23 -7.86 32.90
CA LYS A 28 -31.86 -9.00 33.56
C LYS A 28 -31.67 -10.28 32.74
N THR A 29 -31.63 -11.42 33.43
CA THR A 29 -31.66 -12.73 32.79
C THR A 29 -33.03 -13.02 32.18
N THR A 30 -33.05 -13.68 31.03
CA THR A 30 -34.26 -14.11 30.31
C THR A 30 -34.37 -15.64 30.23
N GLY A 31 -33.30 -16.35 30.56
CA GLY A 31 -33.26 -17.82 30.57
C GLY A 31 -32.23 -18.38 31.55
N ALA A 32 -31.71 -19.56 31.25
CA ALA A 32 -30.83 -20.34 32.12
C ALA A 32 -29.39 -20.46 31.58
N THR A 33 -29.10 -19.83 30.43
CA THR A 33 -27.77 -19.83 29.84
C THR A 33 -27.13 -18.44 29.88
N GLU A 34 -25.80 -18.41 29.80
CA GLU A 34 -25.00 -17.17 29.85
C GLU A 34 -25.32 -16.15 28.75
N LYS A 35 -26.00 -16.58 27.67
CA LYS A 35 -26.40 -15.74 26.54
C LYS A 35 -27.86 -15.29 26.61
N GLU A 36 -28.63 -15.80 27.56
CA GLU A 36 -30.04 -15.48 27.73
C GLU A 36 -30.23 -14.40 28.79
N PHE A 37 -29.90 -13.18 28.41
CA PHE A 37 -30.15 -11.97 29.19
C PHE A 37 -30.38 -10.78 28.25
N GLU A 38 -30.98 -9.71 28.76
CA GLU A 38 -31.21 -8.48 28.02
C GLU A 38 -30.75 -7.25 28.80
N TRP A 39 -30.17 -6.29 28.08
CA TRP A 39 -29.83 -4.98 28.61
C TRP A 39 -31.05 -4.05 28.59
N SER A 40 -31.13 -3.19 29.61
CA SER A 40 -32.23 -2.23 29.82
C SER A 40 -32.28 -1.11 28.77
N ASP A 41 -31.20 -0.88 28.02
CA ASP A 41 -31.15 0.07 26.91
C ASP A 41 -31.47 -0.56 25.55
N GLY A 42 -31.76 -1.87 25.51
CA GLY A 42 -32.09 -2.62 24.29
C GLY A 42 -30.89 -2.96 23.40
N SER A 43 -29.67 -2.70 23.85
CA SER A 43 -28.45 -3.11 23.18
C SER A 43 -28.29 -4.65 23.15
N ALA A 44 -27.44 -5.16 22.25
CA ALA A 44 -27.24 -6.59 22.08
C ALA A 44 -26.49 -7.21 23.26
N ALA A 45 -26.84 -8.45 23.62
CA ALA A 45 -26.11 -9.28 24.58
C ALA A 45 -24.88 -9.93 23.91
N ASP A 46 -23.87 -9.11 23.59
CA ASP A 46 -22.66 -9.49 22.85
C ASP A 46 -21.44 -9.81 23.73
N TYR A 47 -21.47 -9.41 25.00
CA TYR A 47 -20.46 -9.69 26.00
C TYR A 47 -21.07 -10.25 27.29
N HIS A 48 -20.42 -11.26 27.89
CA HIS A 48 -20.83 -11.82 29.18
C HIS A 48 -19.61 -12.27 30.00
N ASN A 49 -19.70 -12.17 31.33
CA ASN A 49 -18.66 -12.64 32.25
C ASN A 49 -19.24 -13.23 33.54
N TRP A 50 -20.15 -14.18 33.39
CA TRP A 50 -20.80 -14.85 34.52
C TRP A 50 -19.81 -15.62 35.40
N GLU A 51 -20.12 -15.71 36.70
CA GLU A 51 -19.55 -16.73 37.57
C GLU A 51 -20.27 -18.08 37.36
N PRO A 52 -19.66 -19.20 37.78
CA PRO A 52 -20.31 -20.51 37.67
C PRO A 52 -21.49 -20.65 38.66
N THR A 53 -22.64 -20.08 38.30
CA THR A 53 -23.89 -20.13 39.09
C THR A 53 -25.07 -20.56 38.23
N GLU A 54 -26.15 -20.98 38.91
CA GLU A 54 -27.41 -21.34 38.24
C GLU A 54 -28.16 -20.06 37.83
N LEU A 55 -28.26 -19.81 36.53
CA LEU A 55 -29.05 -18.70 36.00
C LEU A 55 -30.53 -19.05 35.98
N LYS A 56 -31.36 -18.13 36.46
CA LYS A 56 -32.82 -18.23 36.42
C LYS A 56 -33.38 -17.03 35.67
N PRO A 57 -34.47 -17.18 34.90
CA PRO A 57 -35.08 -16.07 34.19
C PRO A 57 -35.65 -15.02 35.16
N ASN A 58 -35.79 -13.79 34.68
CA ASN A 58 -36.37 -12.66 35.40
C ASN A 58 -35.61 -12.26 36.68
N GLN A 59 -34.29 -12.43 36.69
CA GLN A 59 -33.43 -12.00 37.79
C GLN A 59 -32.53 -10.85 37.35
N ALA A 60 -32.19 -9.98 38.29
CA ALA A 60 -31.32 -8.84 38.03
C ALA A 60 -29.87 -9.29 37.87
N ILE A 61 -29.10 -8.57 37.06
CA ILE A 61 -27.66 -8.83 36.90
C ILE A 61 -26.88 -8.00 37.90
N VAL A 62 -25.97 -8.63 38.62
CA VAL A 62 -25.06 -7.98 39.56
C VAL A 62 -23.60 -8.29 39.23
N ILE A 63 -22.69 -7.35 39.50
CA ILE A 63 -21.25 -7.48 39.32
C ILE A 63 -20.50 -7.30 40.65
N ARG A 64 -19.36 -7.99 40.80
CA ARG A 64 -18.42 -7.88 41.93
C ARG A 64 -17.09 -7.26 41.48
N GLU A 65 -16.23 -6.87 42.43
CA GLU A 65 -14.92 -6.25 42.15
C GLU A 65 -13.94 -7.09 41.32
N ASP A 66 -14.15 -8.41 41.19
CA ASP A 66 -13.40 -9.30 40.29
C ASP A 66 -13.93 -9.28 38.84
N GLY A 67 -14.98 -8.50 38.60
CA GLY A 67 -15.64 -8.35 37.31
C GLY A 67 -16.56 -9.50 36.93
N LYS A 68 -16.80 -10.47 37.82
CA LYS A 68 -17.72 -11.58 37.57
C LYS A 68 -19.17 -11.18 37.83
N TRP A 69 -20.07 -11.75 37.04
CA TRP A 69 -21.50 -11.45 37.11
C TRP A 69 -22.28 -12.59 37.76
N SER A 70 -23.33 -12.25 38.51
CA SER A 70 -24.31 -13.21 39.01
C SER A 70 -25.72 -12.67 38.80
N ASN A 71 -26.69 -13.55 38.94
CA ASN A 71 -28.11 -13.25 39.03
C ASN A 71 -28.53 -13.01 40.49
N SER A 72 -29.43 -12.05 40.70
CA SER A 72 -30.01 -11.71 42.00
C SER A 72 -31.53 -11.71 41.92
N GLU A 73 -32.17 -12.31 42.93
CA GLU A 73 -33.61 -12.17 43.14
C GLU A 73 -33.98 -10.71 43.45
N LEU A 74 -35.22 -10.34 43.13
CA LEU A 74 -35.81 -9.03 43.39
C LEU A 74 -37.08 -9.20 44.25
N PRO A 75 -37.40 -8.26 45.15
CA PRO A 75 -36.67 -7.04 45.46
C PRO A 75 -35.47 -7.30 46.41
N ASP A 76 -34.36 -6.62 46.16
CA ASP A 76 -33.19 -6.60 47.04
C ASP A 76 -32.52 -5.21 46.95
N THR A 77 -31.74 -4.82 47.98
CA THR A 77 -31.15 -3.47 48.10
C THR A 77 -29.64 -3.55 47.93
N ARG A 78 -29.15 -3.01 46.81
CA ARG A 78 -27.71 -3.00 46.48
C ARG A 78 -27.33 -1.67 45.81
N PRO A 79 -26.03 -1.31 45.81
CA PRO A 79 -25.55 -0.22 44.96
C PRO A 79 -25.93 -0.44 43.50
N VAL A 80 -26.08 0.64 42.75
CA VAL A 80 -26.42 0.62 41.33
C VAL A 80 -25.39 1.44 40.58
N LEU A 81 -24.87 0.93 39.46
CA LEU A 81 -24.03 1.70 38.57
C LEU A 81 -24.87 2.34 37.48
N CYS A 82 -24.66 3.64 37.27
CA CYS A 82 -25.26 4.39 36.17
C CYS A 82 -24.20 4.68 35.13
N GLN A 83 -24.52 4.41 33.86
CA GLN A 83 -23.76 4.94 32.75
C GLN A 83 -24.37 6.27 32.33
N GLN A 84 -23.50 7.23 32.03
CA GLN A 84 -23.85 8.40 31.26
C GLN A 84 -23.21 8.23 29.89
N SER A 85 -24.04 8.14 28.85
CA SER A 85 -23.52 8.22 27.49
C SER A 85 -22.97 9.63 27.33
N LEU A 86 -21.64 9.76 27.32
CA LEU A 86 -21.03 10.95 26.74
C LEU A 86 -21.46 10.91 25.28
N GLN A 87 -22.29 11.87 24.88
CA GLN A 87 -22.60 12.14 23.48
C GLN A 87 -21.29 11.96 22.72
N LYS A 88 -21.21 10.92 21.87
CA LYS A 88 -19.95 10.44 21.25
C LYS A 88 -19.06 11.65 20.95
N CYS A 89 -17.78 11.62 21.30
CA CYS A 89 -16.81 12.68 20.97
C CYS A 89 -16.64 12.80 19.44
N VAL A 90 -17.67 13.30 18.77
CA VAL A 90 -17.77 13.55 17.34
C VAL A 90 -16.89 14.73 16.92
N PRO A 91 -16.73 15.83 17.70
CA PRO A 91 -15.96 16.98 17.23
C PRO A 91 -14.49 16.68 16.94
N GLU A 92 -13.85 15.84 17.76
CA GLU A 92 -12.42 15.54 17.62
C GLU A 92 -12.16 14.51 16.52
N ALA A 93 -13.00 13.48 16.39
CA ALA A 93 -12.90 12.50 15.32
C ALA A 93 -13.16 13.13 13.95
N GLU A 94 -14.19 13.98 13.81
CA GLU A 94 -14.48 14.69 12.56
C GLU A 94 -13.37 15.67 12.17
N ALA A 95 -12.80 16.40 13.15
CA ALA A 95 -11.66 17.27 12.89
C ALA A 95 -10.44 16.49 12.38
N ARG A 96 -10.18 15.30 12.95
CA ARG A 96 -9.11 14.40 12.50
C ARG A 96 -9.37 13.83 11.12
N ILE A 97 -10.61 13.45 10.81
CA ILE A 97 -11.01 12.97 9.48
C ILE A 97 -10.80 14.09 8.44
N LYS A 98 -11.28 15.29 8.70
CA LYS A 98 -11.12 16.45 7.81
C LYS A 98 -9.65 16.80 7.54
N LYS A 99 -8.81 16.72 8.58
CA LYS A 99 -7.36 16.90 8.44
C LYS A 99 -6.76 15.81 7.56
N THR A 100 -7.19 14.57 7.74
CA THR A 100 -6.74 13.42 6.95
C THR A 100 -7.16 13.57 5.48
N GLU A 101 -8.40 13.95 5.20
CA GLU A 101 -8.90 14.22 3.83
C GLU A 101 -8.07 15.30 3.13
N THR A 102 -7.73 16.37 3.85
CA THR A 102 -6.90 17.46 3.28
C THR A 102 -5.52 16.95 2.87
N VAL A 103 -4.91 16.08 3.69
CA VAL A 103 -3.62 15.46 3.37
C VAL A 103 -3.75 14.51 2.18
N VAL A 104 -4.80 13.68 2.14
CA VAL A 104 -5.06 12.76 1.02
C VAL A 104 -5.22 13.52 -0.30
N ASN A 105 -6.06 14.55 -0.33
CA ASN A 105 -6.28 15.38 -1.53
C ASN A 105 -4.97 16.04 -2.02
N SER A 106 -4.12 16.47 -1.09
CA SER A 106 -2.81 17.06 -1.42
C SER A 106 -1.86 16.03 -2.03
N LEU A 107 -1.85 14.81 -1.47
CA LEU A 107 -1.05 13.69 -1.99
C LEU A 107 -1.51 13.25 -3.37
N GLU A 108 -2.82 13.12 -3.60
CA GLU A 108 -3.39 12.78 -4.91
C GLU A 108 -3.02 13.81 -5.98
N GLY A 109 -3.09 15.10 -5.62
CA GLY A 109 -2.63 16.19 -6.48
C GLY A 109 -1.12 16.11 -6.78
N GLY A 110 -0.30 15.76 -5.79
CA GLY A 110 1.13 15.53 -5.96
C GLY A 110 1.43 14.38 -6.93
N ILE A 111 0.81 13.23 -6.71
CA ILE A 111 0.95 12.04 -7.56
C ILE A 111 0.54 12.35 -8.99
N SER A 112 -0.57 13.05 -9.19
CA SER A 112 -1.06 13.45 -10.51
C SER A 112 -0.06 14.33 -11.27
N ARG A 113 0.60 15.28 -10.59
CA ARG A 113 1.66 16.11 -11.20
C ARG A 113 2.88 15.30 -11.59
N ILE A 114 3.30 14.35 -10.74
CA ILE A 114 4.45 13.47 -11.01
C ILE A 114 4.16 12.60 -12.23
N LEU A 115 2.99 11.96 -12.27
CA LEU A 115 2.59 11.12 -13.41
C LEU A 115 2.54 11.92 -14.71
N LYS A 116 2.04 13.16 -14.67
CA LYS A 116 2.03 14.05 -15.83
C LYS A 116 3.44 14.38 -16.31
N HIS A 117 4.36 14.72 -15.40
CA HIS A 117 5.76 14.98 -15.75
C HIS A 117 6.43 13.75 -16.34
N PHE A 118 6.26 12.58 -15.70
CA PHE A 118 6.82 11.33 -16.19
C PHE A 118 6.32 11.01 -17.62
N SER A 119 5.01 11.15 -17.87
CA SER A 119 4.43 10.93 -19.19
C SER A 119 5.01 11.88 -20.26
N THR A 120 5.17 13.17 -19.93
CA THR A 120 5.78 14.15 -20.84
C THR A 120 7.24 13.81 -21.14
N ASN A 121 8.02 13.50 -20.09
CA ASN A 121 9.42 13.13 -20.24
C ASN A 121 9.59 11.85 -21.07
N GLN A 122 8.74 10.84 -20.85
CA GLN A 122 8.73 9.60 -21.63
C GLN A 122 8.46 9.87 -23.12
N LYS A 123 7.55 10.79 -23.44
CA LYS A 123 7.28 11.20 -24.83
C LYS A 123 8.50 11.89 -25.45
N SER A 124 9.12 12.83 -24.74
CA SER A 124 10.31 13.54 -25.22
C SER A 124 11.46 12.57 -25.49
N LEU A 125 11.74 11.67 -24.55
CA LEU A 125 12.78 10.65 -24.70
C LEU A 125 12.51 9.73 -25.89
N LYS A 126 11.25 9.33 -26.12
CA LYS A 126 10.91 8.50 -27.28
C LYS A 126 11.20 9.22 -28.60
N VAL A 127 10.92 10.51 -28.68
CA VAL A 127 11.24 11.35 -29.86
C VAL A 127 12.75 11.45 -30.06
N GLU A 128 13.51 11.71 -28.99
CA GLU A 128 14.97 11.79 -29.07
C GLU A 128 15.61 10.47 -29.52
N VAL A 129 15.18 9.33 -28.97
CA VAL A 129 15.66 8.01 -29.39
C VAL A 129 15.37 7.77 -30.88
N THR A 130 14.19 8.16 -31.34
CA THR A 130 13.82 8.03 -32.77
C THR A 130 14.74 8.87 -33.65
N ASN A 131 15.03 10.11 -33.25
CA ASN A 131 15.91 11.02 -33.97
C ASN A 131 17.38 10.56 -33.96
N ILE A 132 17.84 9.95 -32.87
CA ILE A 132 19.18 9.34 -32.81
C ILE A 132 19.25 8.16 -33.78
N ASN A 133 18.22 7.31 -33.81
CA ASN A 133 18.18 6.14 -34.69
C ASN A 133 18.21 6.53 -36.17
N THR A 134 17.47 7.57 -36.57
CA THR A 134 17.50 8.06 -37.96
C THR A 134 18.87 8.60 -38.35
N LYS A 135 19.55 9.33 -37.46
CA LYS A 135 20.91 9.81 -37.68
C LYS A 135 21.93 8.67 -37.79
N LEU A 136 21.79 7.63 -36.95
CA LEU A 136 22.65 6.45 -37.03
C LEU A 136 22.50 5.75 -38.38
N ASN A 137 21.27 5.50 -38.84
CA ASN A 137 21.03 4.89 -40.15
C ASN A 137 21.63 5.71 -41.30
N SER A 138 21.46 7.04 -41.29
CA SER A 138 22.08 7.89 -42.32
C SER A 138 23.61 7.88 -42.26
N THR A 139 24.19 7.72 -41.07
CA THR A 139 25.64 7.61 -40.91
C THR A 139 26.15 6.28 -41.44
N GLU A 140 25.41 5.19 -41.22
CA GLU A 140 25.69 3.86 -41.78
C GLU A 140 25.70 3.90 -43.32
N GLU A 141 24.67 4.48 -43.93
CA GLU A 141 24.60 4.67 -45.39
C GLU A 141 25.80 5.46 -45.95
N ASN A 142 26.24 6.52 -45.24
CA ASN A 142 27.40 7.29 -45.64
C ASN A 142 28.72 6.49 -45.54
N ILE A 143 28.86 5.63 -44.53
CA ILE A 143 30.03 4.77 -44.36
C ILE A 143 30.10 3.75 -45.50
N ASP A 144 28.97 3.15 -45.86
CA ASP A 144 28.88 2.19 -46.96
C ASP A 144 29.29 2.82 -48.29
N ALA A 145 28.78 4.03 -48.59
CA ALA A 145 29.14 4.77 -49.80
C ALA A 145 30.65 5.11 -49.87
N LEU A 146 31.25 5.48 -48.72
CA LEU A 146 32.69 5.73 -48.63
C LEU A 146 33.49 4.43 -48.83
N HIS A 147 33.03 3.32 -48.27
CA HIS A 147 33.67 2.02 -48.43
C HIS A 147 33.67 1.57 -49.91
N GLU A 148 32.54 1.71 -50.61
CA GLU A 148 32.46 1.44 -52.05
C GLU A 148 33.41 2.31 -52.87
N SER A 149 33.46 3.61 -52.56
CA SER A 149 34.36 4.56 -53.22
C SER A 149 35.83 4.18 -53.01
N SER A 150 36.21 3.85 -51.76
CA SER A 150 37.55 3.37 -51.41
C SER A 150 37.93 2.10 -52.16
N PHE A 151 37.00 1.13 -52.26
CA PHE A 151 37.22 -0.10 -53.01
C PHE A 151 37.39 0.15 -54.51
N GLY A 152 36.62 1.09 -55.07
CA GLY A 152 36.78 1.55 -56.45
C GLY A 152 38.17 2.15 -56.71
N LEU A 153 38.65 3.02 -55.81
CA LEU A 153 40.00 3.58 -55.88
C LEU A 153 41.08 2.50 -55.75
N GLN A 154 40.91 1.54 -54.84
CA GLN A 154 41.86 0.42 -54.69
C GLN A 154 42.01 -0.37 -55.99
N LYS A 155 40.90 -0.68 -56.68
CA LYS A 155 40.94 -1.33 -58.00
C LYS A 155 41.73 -0.53 -59.03
N GLN A 156 41.57 0.80 -59.05
CA GLN A 156 42.32 1.65 -59.97
C GLN A 156 43.83 1.63 -59.65
N ILE A 157 44.20 1.66 -58.37
CA ILE A 157 45.60 1.53 -57.92
C ILE A 157 46.18 0.19 -58.37
N ASP A 158 45.47 -0.92 -58.15
CA ASP A 158 45.94 -2.26 -58.54
C ASP A 158 46.20 -2.35 -60.04
N ILE A 159 45.32 -1.75 -60.85
CA ILE A 159 45.50 -1.65 -62.30
C ILE A 159 46.78 -0.87 -62.64
N ILE A 160 46.99 0.31 -62.06
CA ILE A 160 48.17 1.14 -62.30
C ILE A 160 49.45 0.39 -61.91
N VAL A 161 49.48 -0.23 -60.72
CA VAL A 161 50.60 -1.04 -60.24
C VAL A 161 50.91 -2.17 -61.22
N SER A 162 49.89 -2.84 -61.77
CA SER A 162 50.07 -3.90 -62.76
C SER A 162 50.73 -3.40 -64.06
N TYR A 163 50.34 -2.21 -64.56
CA TYR A 163 50.95 -1.62 -65.75
C TYR A 163 52.40 -1.23 -65.50
N LEU A 164 52.70 -0.61 -64.36
CA LEU A 164 54.06 -0.22 -63.98
C LEU A 164 54.98 -1.44 -63.85
N SER A 165 54.49 -2.54 -63.28
CA SER A 165 55.25 -3.80 -63.20
C SER A 165 55.60 -4.35 -64.58
N ARG A 166 54.64 -4.39 -65.51
CA ARG A 166 54.89 -4.83 -66.90
C ARG A 166 55.90 -3.95 -67.62
N PHE A 167 55.77 -2.62 -67.45
CA PHE A 167 56.70 -1.67 -68.04
C PHE A 167 58.12 -1.84 -67.49
N SER A 168 58.25 -2.01 -66.17
CA SER A 168 59.54 -2.29 -65.53
C SER A 168 60.19 -3.57 -66.08
N HIS A 169 59.42 -4.63 -66.29
CA HIS A 169 59.93 -5.88 -66.87
C HIS A 169 60.41 -5.68 -68.31
N ALA A 170 59.64 -4.96 -69.14
CA ALA A 170 60.03 -4.67 -70.51
C ALA A 170 61.34 -3.85 -70.58
N LEU A 171 61.52 -2.88 -69.68
CA LEU A 171 62.78 -2.13 -69.57
C LEU A 171 63.96 -3.02 -69.16
N GLN A 172 63.75 -3.96 -68.22
CA GLN A 172 64.79 -4.91 -67.82
C GLN A 172 65.21 -5.83 -68.98
N GLU A 173 64.26 -6.28 -69.81
CA GLU A 173 64.58 -7.06 -71.01
C GLU A 173 65.39 -6.25 -72.03
N LEU A 174 65.00 -5.00 -72.30
CA LEU A 174 65.74 -4.10 -73.20
C LEU A 174 67.17 -3.85 -72.71
N ALA A 175 67.36 -3.59 -71.42
CA ALA A 175 68.68 -3.40 -70.82
C ALA A 175 69.54 -4.68 -70.86
N GLY A 176 68.92 -5.87 -70.81
CA GLY A 176 69.63 -7.15 -70.95
C GLY A 176 70.12 -7.44 -72.38
N VAL A 177 69.42 -6.91 -73.40
CA VAL A 177 69.75 -7.09 -74.82
C VAL A 177 70.96 -6.25 -75.25
N GLU A 178 71.25 -5.13 -74.58
CA GLU A 178 72.44 -4.30 -74.85
C GLU A 178 73.77 -4.88 -74.31
N SER A 179 73.74 -6.04 -73.62
CA SER A 179 74.92 -6.65 -72.98
C SER A 179 75.53 -7.87 -73.72
N LYS A 180 75.15 -8.12 -74.98
CA LYS A 180 75.74 -9.16 -75.85
C LYS A 180 76.27 -8.57 -77.14
#